data_AF-A0A3B8VSX5-F1
#
_entry.id   AF-A0A3B8VSX5-F1
#
_cell.length_a   1.000
_cell.length_b   1.000
_cell.length_c   1.000
_cell.angle_alpha   90.00
_cell.angle_beta   90.00
_cell.angle_gamma   90.00
#
_symmetry.space_group_name_H-M   'P 1'
#
loop_
_entity.id
_entity.type
_entity.pdbx_description
1 polymer ?
#
loop_
_entity_poly.entity_id
_entity_poly.type
_entity_poly.pdbx_seq_one_letter_code
_entity_poly.pdbx_strand_id
1 'polypeptide(L)'
;DLVTAAIDAARLRFRPIVMTSLAFVLGMLPMVLAGGPGSAGRHSIGTGVFFGMLFAITFGIVFVPFSFVVVYKLKQRMAQNLLVGKIRRAQQLLFAKHVKQVKSSINKRINK
;
A
#
# COMPACT_ATOMS: atom_id res chain seq x y z
N ASP A 1 0.82 -1.93 -17.39
CA ASP A 1 0.13 -0.95 -16.52
C ASP A 1 0.05 -1.39 -15.07
N LEU A 2 0.41 -0.48 -14.14
CA LEU A 2 0.29 -0.70 -12.69
C LEU A 2 -1.16 -0.92 -12.24
N VAL A 3 -2.10 -0.25 -12.90
CA VAL A 3 -3.54 -0.39 -12.64
C VAL A 3 -4.03 -1.78 -13.05
N THR A 4 -3.64 -2.27 -14.23
CA THR A 4 -3.98 -3.62 -14.71
C THR A 4 -3.42 -4.70 -13.78
N ALA A 5 -2.15 -4.58 -13.36
CA ALA A 5 -1.54 -5.52 -12.41
C ALA A 5 -2.23 -5.52 -11.03
N ALA A 6 -2.70 -4.36 -10.57
CA ALA A 6 -3.45 -4.26 -9.32
C ALA A 6 -4.85 -4.91 -9.42
N ILE A 7 -5.52 -4.79 -10.57
CA ILE A 7 -6.83 -5.39 -10.82
C ILE A 7 -6.73 -6.92 -10.91
N ASP A 8 -5.72 -7.45 -11.60
CA ASP A 8 -5.51 -8.90 -11.67
C ASP A 8 -5.15 -9.51 -10.32
N ALA A 9 -4.32 -8.81 -9.52
CA ALA A 9 -4.02 -9.20 -8.15
C ALA A 9 -5.28 -9.15 -7.25
N ALA A 10 -6.16 -8.18 -7.43
CA ALA A 10 -7.42 -8.09 -6.70
C ALA A 10 -8.36 -9.26 -7.05
N ARG A 11 -8.45 -9.64 -8.33
CA ARG A 11 -9.26 -10.79 -8.80
C ARG A 11 -8.78 -12.11 -8.24
N LEU A 12 -7.46 -12.33 -8.18
CA LEU A 12 -6.86 -13.54 -7.60
C LEU A 12 -7.22 -13.71 -6.12
N ARG A 13 -7.37 -12.61 -5.37
CA ARG A 13 -7.70 -12.64 -3.94
C ARG A 13 -9.20 -12.65 -3.64
N PHE A 14 -10.04 -12.33 -4.63
CA PHE A 14 -11.49 -12.30 -4.46
C PHE A 14 -12.05 -13.69 -4.09
N ARG A 15 -11.55 -14.77 -4.73
CA ARG A 15 -12.02 -16.15 -4.46
C ARG A 15 -11.74 -16.57 -3.00
N PRO A 16 -10.52 -16.40 -2.44
CA PRO A 16 -10.27 -16.66 -1.03
C PRO A 16 -11.09 -15.80 -0.06
N ILE A 17 -11.29 -14.50 -0.35
CA ILE A 17 -12.03 -13.58 0.53
C ILE A 17 -13.51 -13.98 0.61
N VAL A 18 -14.11 -14.33 -0.53
CA VAL A 18 -15.51 -14.76 -0.59
C VAL A 18 -15.68 -16.12 0.09
N MET A 19 -14.73 -17.04 -0.06
CA MET A 19 -14.80 -18.37 0.57
C MET A 19 -14.82 -18.30 2.09
N THR A 20 -13.91 -17.51 2.69
CA THR A 20 -13.81 -17.41 4.15
C THR A 20 -14.99 -16.65 4.75
N SER A 21 -15.42 -15.58 4.10
CA SER A 21 -16.58 -14.79 4.55
C SER A 21 -17.88 -15.59 4.49
N LEU A 22 -18.14 -16.32 3.40
CA LEU A 22 -19.33 -17.18 3.29
C LEU A 22 -19.33 -18.30 4.33
N ALA A 23 -18.21 -19.01 4.50
CA ALA A 23 -18.10 -20.07 5.49
C ALA A 23 -18.37 -19.55 6.92
N PHE A 24 -17.87 -18.36 7.22
CA PHE A 24 -18.07 -17.74 8.53
C PHE A 24 -19.51 -17.28 8.77
N VAL A 25 -20.14 -16.64 7.78
CA VAL A 25 -21.54 -16.19 7.87
C VAL A 25 -22.48 -17.40 8.06
N LEU A 26 -22.23 -18.48 7.32
CA LEU A 26 -22.97 -19.73 7.48
C LEU A 26 -22.74 -20.39 8.85
N GLY A 27 -21.52 -20.34 9.39
CA GLY A 27 -21.21 -20.82 10.73
C GLY A 27 -21.81 -19.98 11.87
N MET A 28 -22.02 -18.69 11.63
CA MET A 28 -22.67 -17.76 12.58
C MET A 28 -24.19 -17.87 12.56
N LEU A 29 -24.79 -18.25 11.44
CA LEU A 29 -26.23 -18.39 11.26
C LEU A 29 -26.92 -19.19 12.39
N PRO A 30 -26.43 -20.39 12.80
CA PRO A 30 -27.05 -21.13 13.89
C PRO A 30 -26.86 -20.45 15.26
N MET A 31 -25.80 -19.66 15.47
CA MET A 31 -25.59 -18.95 16.75
C MET A 31 -26.58 -17.81 16.96
N VAL A 32 -26.96 -17.11 15.88
CA VAL A 32 -27.92 -16.01 15.92
C VAL A 32 -29.37 -16.53 16.00
N LEU A 33 -29.65 -17.68 15.38
CA LEU A 33 -31.01 -18.26 15.34
C LEU A 33 -31.30 -19.28 16.46
N ALA A 34 -30.28 -19.78 17.18
CA ALA A 34 -30.48 -20.80 18.20
C ALA A 34 -31.20 -20.26 19.46
N GLY A 35 -32.37 -20.82 19.74
CA GLY A 35 -33.09 -20.68 21.01
C GLY A 35 -32.83 -21.88 21.95
N GLY A 36 -32.64 -21.62 23.25
CA GLY A 36 -32.41 -22.66 24.27
C GLY A 36 -31.61 -22.17 25.49
N PRO A 37 -31.27 -23.05 26.45
CA PRO A 37 -30.42 -22.71 27.60
C PRO A 37 -29.05 -22.18 27.15
N GLY A 38 -28.62 -21.03 27.68
CA GLY A 38 -27.39 -20.38 27.23
C GLY A 38 -27.47 -19.74 25.83
N SER A 39 -28.68 -19.54 25.28
CA SER A 39 -28.90 -18.77 24.05
C SER A 39 -28.49 -17.30 24.20
N ALA A 40 -28.72 -16.68 25.36
CA ALA A 40 -28.31 -15.29 25.59
C ALA A 40 -26.80 -15.06 25.33
N GLY A 41 -25.93 -15.98 25.76
CA GLY A 41 -24.49 -15.88 25.51
C GLY A 41 -24.13 -16.08 24.04
N ARG A 42 -24.77 -17.04 23.37
CA ARG A 42 -24.56 -17.32 21.94
C ARG A 42 -25.05 -16.17 21.06
N HIS A 43 -26.18 -15.58 21.40
CA HIS A 43 -26.76 -14.45 20.71
C HIS A 43 -25.86 -13.21 20.89
N SER A 44 -25.41 -12.93 22.13
CA SER A 44 -24.54 -11.78 22.42
C SER A 44 -23.22 -11.82 21.66
N ILE A 45 -22.60 -13.00 21.53
CA ILE A 45 -21.36 -13.18 20.75
C ILE A 45 -21.69 -13.17 19.26
N GLY A 46 -22.72 -13.92 18.85
CA GLY A 46 -23.12 -14.09 17.46
C GLY A 46 -23.48 -12.78 16.78
N THR A 47 -24.30 -11.93 17.39
CA THR A 47 -24.67 -10.64 16.78
C THR A 47 -23.49 -9.69 16.71
N GLY A 48 -22.65 -9.60 17.75
CA GLY A 48 -21.49 -8.72 17.76
C GLY A 48 -20.51 -9.06 16.64
N VAL A 49 -20.19 -10.34 16.46
CA VAL A 49 -19.23 -10.77 15.45
C VAL A 49 -19.86 -10.82 14.05
N PHE A 50 -21.16 -11.11 13.92
CA PHE A 50 -21.86 -11.06 12.64
C PHE A 50 -21.83 -9.66 12.01
N PHE A 51 -22.18 -8.62 12.79
CA PHE A 51 -22.08 -7.23 12.34
C PHE A 51 -20.62 -6.81 12.11
N GLY A 52 -19.69 -7.25 12.97
CA GLY A 52 -18.26 -6.99 12.79
C GLY A 52 -17.70 -7.57 11.49
N MET A 53 -18.12 -8.78 11.12
CA MET A 53 -17.69 -9.43 9.89
C MET A 53 -18.29 -8.75 8.66
N LEU A 54 -19.59 -8.38 8.70
CA LEU A 54 -20.23 -7.59 7.65
C LEU A 54 -19.49 -6.28 7.39
N PHE A 55 -19.19 -5.53 8.46
CA PHE A 55 -18.44 -4.29 8.36
C PHE A 55 -17.03 -4.51 7.80
N ALA A 56 -16.31 -5.52 8.32
CA ALA A 56 -14.95 -5.84 7.89
C ALA A 56 -14.88 -6.25 6.41
N ILE A 57 -15.88 -6.96 5.88
CA ILE A 57 -15.92 -7.35 4.46
C ILE A 57 -16.15 -6.11 3.59
N THR A 58 -17.19 -5.32 3.89
CA THR A 58 -17.55 -4.15 3.07
C THR A 58 -16.44 -3.11 3.07
N PHE A 59 -15.89 -2.76 4.23
CA PHE A 59 -14.78 -1.80 4.33
C PHE A 59 -13.45 -2.41 3.90
N GLY A 60 -13.15 -3.66 4.28
CA GLY A 60 -11.86 -4.30 4.02
C GLY A 60 -11.57 -4.50 2.54
N ILE A 61 -12.56 -4.90 1.74
CA ILE A 61 -12.39 -5.09 0.28
C ILE A 61 -11.96 -3.78 -0.41
N VAL A 62 -12.49 -2.64 0.04
CA VAL A 62 -12.16 -1.32 -0.52
C VAL A 62 -10.86 -0.77 0.09
N PHE A 63 -10.67 -0.96 1.39
CA PHE A 63 -9.54 -0.41 2.14
C PHE A 63 -8.21 -1.09 1.81
N VAL A 64 -8.19 -2.39 1.55
CA VAL A 64 -6.98 -3.15 1.20
C VAL A 64 -6.30 -2.64 -0.08
N PRO A 65 -6.96 -2.51 -1.25
CA PRO A 65 -6.33 -1.96 -2.44
C PRO A 65 -6.01 -0.46 -2.31
N PHE A 66 -6.86 0.31 -1.61
CA PHE A 66 -6.61 1.73 -1.35
C PHE A 66 -5.32 1.95 -0.56
N SER A 67 -5.18 1.27 0.58
CA SER A 67 -3.98 1.33 1.42
C SER A 67 -2.73 0.89 0.67
N PHE A 68 -2.82 -0.16 -0.17
CA PHE A 68 -1.73 -0.59 -1.03
C PHE A 68 -1.26 0.51 -1.99
N VAL A 69 -2.19 1.19 -2.69
CA VAL A 69 -1.86 2.28 -3.61
C VAL A 69 -1.24 3.47 -2.88
N VAL A 70 -1.77 3.83 -1.70
CA VAL A 70 -1.21 4.92 -0.88
C VAL A 70 0.22 4.62 -0.47
N VAL A 71 0.49 3.43 0.08
CA VAL A 71 1.84 3.01 0.51
C VAL A 71 2.78 2.94 -0.70
N TYR A 72 2.31 2.40 -1.83
CA TYR A 72 3.12 2.31 -3.04
C TYR A 72 3.49 3.70 -3.58
N LYS A 73 2.54 4.65 -3.63
CA LYS A 73 2.82 6.04 -4.02
C LYS A 73 3.79 6.73 -3.05
N LEU A 74 3.65 6.51 -1.75
CA LEU A 74 4.53 7.08 -0.74
C LEU A 74 5.97 6.55 -0.91
N LYS A 75 6.12 5.23 -1.09
CA LYS A 75 7.40 4.58 -1.39
C LYS A 75 8.04 5.16 -2.67
N GLN A 76 7.25 5.33 -3.73
CA GLN A 76 7.75 5.85 -5.01
C GLN A 76 8.24 7.30 -4.88
N ARG A 77 7.49 8.14 -4.15
CA ARG A 77 7.89 9.53 -3.85
C ARG A 77 9.19 9.59 -3.04
N MET A 78 9.34 8.75 -2.02
CA MET A 78 10.58 8.69 -1.22
C MET A 78 11.78 8.22 -2.05
N ALA A 79 11.61 7.19 -2.88
CA ALA A 79 12.68 6.69 -3.75
C ALA A 79 13.08 7.74 -4.81
N GLN A 80 12.11 8.45 -5.39
CA GLN A 80 12.36 9.54 -6.34
C GLN A 80 13.17 10.69 -5.71
N ASN A 81 12.80 11.12 -4.50
CA ASN A 81 13.52 12.20 -3.81
C ASN A 81 14.99 11.86 -3.53
N LEU A 82 15.28 10.60 -3.20
CA LEU A 82 16.65 10.13 -2.98
C LEU A 82 17.48 10.08 -4.28
N LEU A 83 16.88 9.65 -5.39
CA LEU A 83 17.55 9.61 -6.69
C LEU A 83 17.81 11.01 -7.24
N VAL A 84 16.83 11.91 -7.16
CA VAL A 84 16.98 13.32 -7.57
C VAL A 84 18.05 14.01 -6.74
N GLY A 85 18.12 13.72 -5.43
CA GLY A 85 19.18 14.23 -4.55
C GLY A 85 20.58 13.76 -4.96
N LYS A 86 20.75 12.48 -5.31
CA LYS A 86 22.02 11.94 -5.81
C LYS A 86 22.42 12.55 -7.16
N ILE A 87 21.48 12.67 -8.10
CA ILE A 87 21.74 13.22 -9.44
C ILE A 87 22.16 14.69 -9.34
N ARG A 88 21.45 15.50 -8.54
CA ARG A 88 21.81 16.93 -8.34
C ARG A 88 23.23 17.10 -7.77
N ARG A 89 23.63 16.28 -6.79
CA ARG A 89 24.98 16.32 -6.22
C ARG A 89 26.05 15.90 -7.22
N ALA A 90 25.80 14.84 -8.00
CA ALA A 90 26.71 14.41 -9.06
C ALA A 90 26.87 15.47 -10.16
N GLN A 91 25.77 16.11 -10.56
CA GLN A 91 25.78 17.18 -11.56
C GLN A 91 26.55 18.41 -11.07
N GLN A 92 26.40 18.79 -9.79
CA GLN A 92 27.17 19.89 -9.19
C GLN A 92 28.67 19.60 -9.11
N LEU A 93 29.07 18.36 -8.76
CA LEU A 93 30.49 17.96 -8.73
C LEU A 93 31.12 17.98 -10.12
N LEU A 94 30.40 17.49 -11.14
CA LEU A 94 30.85 17.55 -12.52
C LEU A 94 30.95 18.99 -13.03
N PHE A 95 29.97 19.83 -12.73
CA PHE A 95 29.97 21.25 -13.12
C PHE A 95 31.10 22.02 -12.42
N ALA A 96 31.32 21.79 -11.12
CA ALA A 96 32.43 22.37 -10.37
C ALA A 96 33.79 21.93 -10.93
N LYS A 97 33.95 20.65 -11.32
CA LYS A 97 35.15 20.17 -12.02
C LYS A 97 35.36 20.89 -13.35
N HIS A 98 34.31 21.02 -14.16
CA HIS A 98 34.37 21.71 -15.45
C HIS A 98 34.76 23.19 -15.29
N VAL A 99 34.11 23.91 -14.36
CA VAL A 99 34.43 25.32 -14.08
C VAL A 99 35.87 25.47 -13.58
N LYS A 100 36.34 24.59 -12.68
CA LYS A 100 37.71 24.62 -12.17
C LYS A 100 38.74 24.33 -13.26
N GLN A 101 38.43 23.41 -14.17
CA GLN A 101 39.27 23.07 -15.32
C GLN A 101 39.37 24.24 -16.30
N VAL A 102 38.25 24.92 -16.60
CA VAL A 102 38.24 26.12 -17.45
C VAL A 102 39.03 27.27 -16.80
N LYS A 103 38.84 27.51 -15.50
CA LYS A 103 39.57 28.57 -14.77
C LYS A 103 41.08 28.34 -14.76
N SER A 104 41.51 27.08 -14.61
CA SER A 104 42.92 26.69 -14.68
C SER A 104 43.53 26.95 -16.06
N SER A 105 42.83 26.58 -17.14
CA SER A 105 43.29 26.84 -18.51
C SER A 105 43.36 28.33 -18.87
N ILE A 106 42.44 29.14 -18.35
CA ILE A 106 42.46 30.59 -18.54
C ILE A 106 43.64 31.21 -17.77
N ASN A 107 43.84 30.83 -16.50
CA ASN A 107 44.93 31.37 -15.69
C ASN A 107 46.32 31.03 -16.28
N LYS A 108 46.46 29.86 -16.90
CA LYS A 108 47.70 29.44 -17.59
C LYS A 108 47.96 30.18 -18.91
N ARG A 109 46.92 30.76 -19.53
CA ARG A 109 47.04 31.62 -20.73
C ARG A 109 47.26 33.09 -20.40
N ILE A 110 46.81 33.56 -19.23
CA ILE A 110 46.98 34.96 -18.81
C ILE A 110 48.40 35.20 -18.24
N ASN A 111 49.02 34.18 -17.63
CA ASN A 111 50.32 34.28 -16.97
C ASN A 111 51.50 33.81 -17.84
N LYS A 112 51.31 33.80 -19.17
CA LYS A 112 52.30 33.44 -20.19
C LYS A 112 52.34 34.53 -21.24
#